data_AF-I3VKC0-F1
#
_entry.id   AF-I3VKC0-F1
#
_cell.length_a   1.000
_cell.length_b   1.000
_cell.length_c   1.000
_cell.angle_alpha   90.00
_cell.angle_beta   90.00
_cell.angle_gamma   90.00
#
_symmetry.space_group_name_H-M   'P 1'
#
loop_
_entity.id
_entity.type
_entity.pdbx_description
1 polymer ?
#
loop_
_entity_poly.entity_id
_entity_poly.type
_entity_poly.pdbx_seq_one_letter_code
_entity_poly.pdbx_strand_id
1 'polypeptide(L)'
;MSRSTTYQVLTRGKFAPLDEEQRAALLAQVDDHGVLSARFTEEGTVNYERGLHGFTFRVLIPATDEDTEQLVLSKAEELAVAAVAKLGAGCVELKSVSTDLASIKIKRKGR
;
A
#
# COMPACT_ATOMS: atom_id res chain seq x y z
N MET A 1 8.39 15.27 25.02
CA MET A 1 8.17 13.83 24.73
C MET A 1 7.39 13.78 23.44
N SER A 2 8.00 13.31 22.35
CA SER A 2 7.31 13.21 21.05
C SER A 2 6.28 12.09 21.12
N ARG A 3 5.07 12.34 20.62
CA ARG A 3 4.02 11.33 20.58
C ARG A 3 4.20 10.50 19.31
N SER A 4 4.39 9.20 19.46
CA SER A 4 4.45 8.26 18.32
C SER A 4 3.04 7.80 17.97
N THR A 5 2.72 7.79 16.69
CA THR A 5 1.50 7.21 16.13
C THR A 5 1.86 6.29 14.96
N THR A 6 0.89 5.52 14.49
CA THR A 6 1.03 4.66 13.33
C THR A 6 -0.10 4.96 12.36
N TYR A 7 0.24 5.24 11.12
CA TYR A 7 -0.73 5.43 10.06
C TYR A 7 -0.90 4.13 9.28
N GLN A 8 -2.15 3.77 9.02
CA GLN A 8 -2.48 2.84 7.94
C GLN A 8 -2.59 3.64 6.66
N VAL A 9 -1.75 3.33 5.68
CA VAL A 9 -1.84 3.98 4.37
C VAL A 9 -2.25 2.95 3.32
N LEU A 10 -3.25 3.32 2.53
CA LEU A 10 -3.71 2.56 1.38
C LEU A 10 -3.39 3.36 0.13
N THR A 11 -2.52 2.81 -0.71
CA THR A 11 -2.12 3.39 -1.99
C THR A 11 -2.70 2.56 -3.10
N ARG A 12 -3.55 3.16 -3.93
CA ARG A 12 -4.08 2.52 -5.14
C ARG A 12 -3.36 3.08 -6.35
N GLY A 13 -2.99 2.22 -7.27
CA GLY A 13 -2.32 2.61 -8.51
C GLY A 13 -2.68 1.70 -9.66
N LYS A 14 -2.22 2.07 -10.86
CA LYS A 14 -2.21 1.19 -12.02
C LYS A 14 -0.80 0.75 -12.31
N PHE A 15 -0.65 -0.44 -12.89
CA PHE A 15 0.63 -0.80 -13.48
C PHE A 15 0.90 0.11 -14.68
N ALA A 16 2.16 0.48 -14.87
CA ALA A 16 2.62 1.06 -16.13
C ALA A 16 2.38 0.05 -17.27
N PRO A 17 2.46 0.45 -18.55
CA PRO A 17 2.40 -0.49 -19.67
C PRO A 17 3.30 -1.70 -19.41
N LEU A 18 2.70 -2.89 -19.39
CA LEU A 18 3.37 -4.15 -19.07
C LEU A 18 3.69 -4.89 -20.37
N ASP A 19 4.92 -5.36 -20.49
CA ASP A 19 5.32 -6.31 -21.53
C ASP A 19 4.84 -7.73 -21.18
N GLU A 20 4.86 -8.64 -22.16
CA GLU A 20 4.37 -10.02 -21.99
C GLU A 20 5.09 -10.77 -20.86
N GLU A 21 6.40 -10.55 -20.70
CA GLU A 21 7.21 -11.14 -19.63
C GLU A 21 6.80 -10.64 -18.24
N GLN A 22 6.61 -9.33 -18.09
CA GLN A 22 6.17 -8.73 -16.83
C GLN A 22 4.77 -9.21 -16.46
N ARG A 23 3.88 -9.30 -17.45
CA ARG A 23 2.53 -9.83 -17.28
C ARG A 23 2.56 -11.29 -16.84
N ALA A 24 3.39 -12.13 -17.46
CA ALA A 24 3.53 -13.53 -17.07
C ALA A 24 4.08 -13.67 -15.63
N ALA A 25 5.07 -12.87 -15.26
CA ALA A 25 5.67 -12.88 -13.92
C ALA A 25 4.66 -12.48 -12.83
N LEU A 26 3.86 -11.44 -13.06
CA LEU A 26 2.79 -11.02 -12.15
C LEU A 26 1.70 -12.09 -12.05
N LEU A 27 1.29 -12.69 -13.17
CA LEU A 27 0.28 -13.74 -13.17
C LEU A 27 0.74 -15.03 -12.47
N ALA A 28 2.03 -15.34 -12.49
CA ALA A 28 2.58 -16.48 -11.76
C ALA A 28 2.54 -16.30 -10.24
N GLN A 29 2.59 -15.05 -9.76
CA GLN A 29 2.65 -14.71 -8.33
C GLN A 29 1.28 -14.24 -7.78
N VAL A 30 0.29 -14.04 -8.64
CA VAL A 30 -1.03 -13.47 -8.27
C VAL A 30 -1.77 -14.26 -7.20
N ASP A 31 -1.59 -15.59 -7.16
CA ASP A 31 -2.23 -16.44 -6.15
C ASP A 31 -1.61 -16.24 -4.75
N ASP A 32 -0.34 -15.82 -4.68
CA ASP A 32 0.35 -15.45 -3.44
C ASP A 32 0.02 -14.02 -2.98
N HIS A 33 -0.20 -13.10 -3.95
CA HIS A 33 -0.54 -11.69 -3.70
C HIS A 33 -2.06 -11.39 -3.72
N GLY A 34 -2.89 -12.43 -3.75
CA GLY A 34 -4.35 -12.31 -3.78
C GLY A 34 -4.97 -11.76 -2.49
N VAL A 35 -6.29 -11.64 -2.43
CA VAL A 35 -7.04 -11.04 -1.30
C VAL A 35 -6.71 -11.68 0.07
N LEU A 36 -6.24 -12.93 0.09
CA LEU A 36 -5.88 -13.65 1.32
C LEU A 36 -4.60 -13.14 1.98
N SER A 37 -3.67 -12.54 1.22
CA SER A 37 -2.46 -11.93 1.75
C SER A 37 -2.64 -10.45 2.09
N ALA A 38 -3.83 -9.86 1.85
CA ALA A 38 -4.12 -8.47 2.13
C ALA A 38 -4.04 -8.14 3.63
N ARG A 39 -2.86 -7.69 4.08
CA ARG A 39 -2.62 -7.22 5.45
C ARG A 39 -1.87 -5.90 5.43
N PHE A 40 -2.04 -5.13 6.50
CA PHE A 40 -1.19 -3.97 6.76
C PHE A 40 0.05 -4.44 7.50
N THR A 41 1.21 -4.25 6.89
CA THR A 41 2.54 -4.57 7.44
C THR A 41 3.44 -3.36 7.32
N GLU A 42 4.51 -3.27 8.11
CA GLU A 42 5.48 -2.16 8.02
C GLU A 42 6.27 -2.18 6.71
N GLU A 43 6.55 -3.38 6.17
CA GLU A 43 7.15 -3.55 4.84
C GLU A 43 6.17 -3.22 3.70
N GLY A 44 4.87 -3.26 4.02
CA GLY A 44 3.78 -3.11 3.09
C GLY A 44 3.46 -4.36 2.28
N THR A 45 2.22 -4.46 1.83
CA THR A 45 1.72 -5.58 1.03
C THR A 45 1.06 -5.08 -0.24
N VAL A 46 1.50 -5.60 -1.39
CA VAL A 46 0.88 -5.35 -2.70
C VAL A 46 -0.17 -6.41 -2.96
N ASN A 47 -1.37 -5.99 -3.32
CA ASN A 47 -2.45 -6.84 -3.79
C ASN A 47 -2.90 -6.41 -5.18
N TYR A 48 -3.09 -7.38 -6.06
CA TYR A 48 -3.60 -7.18 -7.40
C TYR A 48 -4.38 -8.41 -7.85
N GLU A 49 -5.17 -8.24 -8.90
CA GLU A 49 -5.96 -9.32 -9.50
C GLU A 49 -5.38 -9.73 -10.85
N ARG A 50 -5.77 -10.92 -11.34
CA ARG A 50 -5.32 -11.46 -12.63
C ARG A 50 -5.61 -10.54 -13.83
N GLY A 51 -6.59 -9.64 -13.70
CA GLY A 51 -6.87 -8.63 -14.72
C GLY A 51 -5.77 -7.57 -14.88
N LEU A 52 -4.88 -7.41 -13.89
CA LEU A 52 -3.82 -6.40 -13.85
C LEU A 52 -4.31 -4.97 -14.16
N HIS A 53 -5.59 -4.69 -13.89
CA HIS A 53 -6.19 -3.36 -14.09
C HIS A 53 -5.61 -2.32 -13.12
N GLY A 54 -5.08 -2.79 -11.99
CA GLY A 54 -4.37 -1.99 -11.03
C GLY A 54 -4.01 -2.82 -9.80
N PHE A 55 -3.44 -2.14 -8.83
CA PHE A 55 -3.01 -2.73 -7.58
C PHE A 55 -3.41 -1.84 -6.40
N THR A 56 -3.42 -2.46 -5.22
CA THR A 56 -3.57 -1.79 -3.93
C THR A 56 -2.38 -2.18 -3.07
N PHE A 57 -1.65 -1.18 -2.59
CA PHE A 57 -0.59 -1.33 -1.62
C PHE A 57 -1.09 -0.89 -0.25
N ARG A 58 -0.81 -1.68 0.78
CA ARG A 58 -1.23 -1.43 2.16
C ARG A 58 -0.02 -1.47 3.06
N VAL A 59 0.25 -0.39 3.77
CA VAL A 59 1.44 -0.26 4.63
C VAL A 59 1.13 0.40 5.96
N LEU A 60 1.86 0.00 7.00
CA LEU A 60 1.90 0.68 8.29
C LEU A 60 3.11 1.61 8.31
N ILE A 61 2.86 2.90 8.55
CA ILE A 61 3.92 3.90 8.65
C ILE A 61 3.97 4.44 10.07
N PRO A 62 5.02 4.10 10.84
CA PRO A 62 5.31 4.77 12.10
C PRO A 62 5.60 6.24 11.84
N ALA A 63 4.96 7.11 12.60
CA ALA A 63 5.06 8.55 12.49
C ALA A 63 5.15 9.19 13.87
N THR A 64 5.72 10.37 13.92
CA THR A 64 5.77 11.22 15.11
C THR A 64 4.89 12.44 14.93
N ASP A 65 4.66 13.22 15.99
CA ASP A 65 3.92 14.49 15.93
C ASP A 65 4.55 15.53 14.97
N GLU A 66 5.81 15.34 14.59
CA GLU A 66 6.53 16.17 13.61
C GLU A 66 6.29 15.72 12.15
N ASP A 67 5.87 14.47 11.94
CA ASP A 67 5.57 13.94 10.61
C ASP A 67 4.16 14.42 10.18
N THR A 68 4.09 15.20 9.10
CA THR A 68 2.81 15.61 8.53
C THR A 68 2.13 14.45 7.81
N GLU A 69 0.80 14.49 7.70
CA GLU A 69 0.04 13.50 6.92
C GLU A 69 0.56 13.41 5.47
N GLN A 70 0.90 14.54 4.84
CA GLN A 70 1.44 14.54 3.48
C GLN A 70 2.77 13.78 3.40
N LEU A 71 3.63 13.90 4.41
CA LEU A 71 4.91 13.19 4.45
C LEU A 71 4.71 11.69 4.62
N VAL A 72 3.73 11.27 5.44
CA VAL A 72 3.31 9.87 5.58
C VAL A 72 2.79 9.33 4.23
N LEU A 73 1.98 10.09 3.51
CA LEU A 73 1.46 9.71 2.20
C LEU A 73 2.60 9.57 1.18
N SER A 74 3.53 10.52 1.11
CA SER A 74 4.68 10.44 0.21
C SER A 74 5.54 9.20 0.48
N LYS A 75 5.84 8.91 1.75
CA LYS A 75 6.56 7.68 2.15
C LYS A 75 5.82 6.42 1.67
N ALA A 76 4.50 6.38 1.78
CA ALA A 76 3.71 5.25 1.31
C ALA A 76 3.78 5.07 -0.21
N GLU A 77 3.78 6.16 -0.97
CA GLU A 77 3.91 6.13 -2.43
C GLU A 77 5.28 5.63 -2.86
N GLU A 78 6.35 6.11 -2.23
CA GLU A 78 7.72 5.63 -2.49
C GLU A 78 7.84 4.13 -2.21
N LEU A 79 7.28 3.66 -1.10
CA LEU A 79 7.24 2.24 -0.76
C LEU A 79 6.40 1.44 -1.76
N ALA A 80 5.26 1.97 -2.22
CA ALA A 80 4.44 1.33 -3.24
C ALA A 80 5.20 1.19 -4.57
N VAL A 81 5.89 2.24 -5.02
CA VAL A 81 6.72 2.23 -6.23
C VAL A 81 7.81 1.15 -6.09
N ALA A 82 8.53 1.15 -4.96
CA ALA A 82 9.58 0.17 -4.71
C ALA A 82 9.03 -1.27 -4.67
N ALA A 83 7.86 -1.49 -4.06
CA ALA A 83 7.24 -2.80 -3.98
C ALA A 83 6.80 -3.32 -5.35
N VAL A 84 6.21 -2.47 -6.20
CA VAL A 84 5.83 -2.83 -7.57
C VAL A 84 7.06 -3.03 -8.46
N ALA A 85 8.11 -2.25 -8.28
CA ALA A 85 9.39 -2.44 -8.97
C ALA A 85 10.04 -3.78 -8.63
N LYS A 86 9.96 -4.25 -7.37
CA LYS A 86 10.42 -5.59 -6.97
C LYS A 86 9.66 -6.72 -7.66
N LEU A 87 8.40 -6.49 -8.02
CA LEU A 87 7.61 -7.42 -8.84
C LEU A 87 7.96 -7.36 -10.34
N GLY A 88 8.87 -6.48 -10.73
CA GLY A 88 9.31 -6.31 -12.12
C GLY A 88 8.42 -5.38 -12.95
N ALA A 89 7.55 -4.59 -12.32
CA ALA A 89 6.63 -3.69 -13.00
C ALA A 89 6.84 -2.22 -12.59
N GLY A 90 6.43 -1.30 -13.47
CA GLY A 90 6.26 0.11 -13.12
C GLY A 90 4.85 0.40 -12.61
N CYS A 91 4.63 1.57 -12.00
CA CYS A 91 3.31 2.03 -11.58
C CYS A 91 3.04 3.49 -11.98
N VAL A 92 1.76 3.81 -12.21
CA VAL A 92 1.27 5.13 -12.58
C VAL A 92 -0.05 5.44 -11.85
N GLU A 93 -0.45 6.71 -11.85
CA GLU A 93 -1.72 7.18 -11.25
C GLU A 93 -1.91 6.77 -9.78
N LEU A 94 -0.86 6.96 -8.97
CA LEU A 94 -0.90 6.65 -7.55
C LEU A 94 -1.87 7.59 -6.81
N LYS A 95 -2.68 7.02 -5.93
CA LYS A 95 -3.55 7.74 -4.99
C LYS A 95 -3.45 7.09 -3.63
N SER A 96 -2.98 7.84 -2.65
CA SER A 96 -2.79 7.37 -1.28
C SER A 96 -3.79 7.99 -0.32
N VAL A 97 -4.30 7.19 0.61
CA VAL A 97 -5.19 7.63 1.70
C VAL A 97 -4.62 7.11 3.01
N SER A 98 -4.40 8.03 3.95
CA SER A 98 -3.89 7.72 5.28
C SER A 98 -5.04 7.55 6.27
N THR A 99 -4.81 6.78 7.32
CA THR A 99 -5.70 6.70 8.48
C THR A 99 -4.83 6.61 9.73
N ASP A 100 -4.89 7.64 10.56
CA ASP A 100 -4.16 7.70 11.83
C ASP A 100 -4.77 6.75 12.87
N LEU A 101 -4.06 5.69 13.26
CA LEU A 101 -4.56 4.71 14.22
C LEU A 101 -4.75 5.29 15.63
N ALA A 102 -3.98 6.32 16.01
CA ALA A 102 -4.16 6.98 17.31
C ALA A 102 -5.45 7.83 17.36
N SER A 103 -5.90 8.36 16.21
CA SER A 103 -7.15 9.09 16.04
C SER A 103 -8.35 8.18 15.81
N ILE A 104 -8.13 6.89 15.48
CA ILE A 104 -9.17 5.85 15.59
C ILE A 104 -9.43 5.58 17.08
N LYS A 105 -10.10 6.53 17.75
CA LYS A 105 -10.92 6.22 18.91
C LYS A 105 -11.89 5.13 18.46
N ILE A 106 -11.66 3.93 18.96
CA ILE A 106 -12.55 2.78 18.97
C ILE A 106 -14.02 3.27 19.00
N LYS A 107 -14.66 3.43 17.83
CA LYS A 107 -16.12 3.43 17.76
C LYS A 107 -16.51 1.99 18.00
N ARG A 108 -16.53 1.57 19.28
CA ARG A 108 -17.26 0.38 19.70
C ARG A 108 -18.67 0.62 19.19
N LYS A 109 -19.05 -0.08 18.14
CA LYS A 109 -20.42 -0.11 17.63
C LYS A 109 -21.26 -0.54 18.83
N GLY A 110 -21.98 0.42 19.43
CA GLY A 110 -22.86 0.16 20.55
C GLY A 110 -23.81 -0.95 20.14
N ARG A 111 -23.76 -2.06 20.87
CA ARG A 111 -24.71 -3.15 20.74
C ARG A 111 -25.91 -2.82 21.61
#